data_AF-A0A2M7PMC9-F1
#
_entry.id   AF-A0A2M7PMC9-F1
#
_cell.length_a   1.000
_cell.length_b   1.000
_cell.length_c   1.000
_cell.angle_alpha   90.00
_cell.angle_beta   90.00
_cell.angle_gamma   90.00
#
_symmetry.space_group_name_H-M   'P 1'
#
loop_
_entity.id
_entity.type
_entity.pdbx_description
1 polymer ?
#
loop_
_entity_poly.entity_id
_entity_poly.type
_entity_poly.pdbx_seq_one_letter_code
_entity_poly.pdbx_strand_id
1 'polypeptide(L)' 'MVDDDADILLAAKMFLRQHIEIVHTEKNPANLPDILKNEVFDLILLDMNFSRDATSGQEGFHWLNVILEQDP' A
#
# COMPACT_ATOMS: atom_id res chain seq x y z
N MET A 1 0.65 -1.28 -4.02
CA MET A 1 1.73 -1.29 -3.00
C MET A 1 1.73 0.05 -2.30
N VAL A 2 1.82 0.05 -0.98
CA VAL A 2 1.83 1.26 -0.16
C VAL A 2 3.01 1.19 0.79
N ASP A 3 3.91 2.16 0.70
CA ASP A 3 5.18 2.22 1.44
C ASP A 3 5.69 3.67 1.39
N ASP A 4 6.26 4.22 2.46
CA ASP A 4 6.76 5.61 2.46
C ASP A 4 8.12 5.77 1.78
N ASP A 5 8.80 4.67 1.43
CA ASP A 5 10.06 4.67 0.72
C ASP A 5 9.87 4.47 -0.79
N ALA A 6 10.20 5.51 -1.56
CA ALA A 6 10.06 5.51 -3.01
C ALA A 6 10.99 4.49 -3.69
N ASP A 7 12.14 4.18 -3.10
CA ASP A 7 13.08 3.21 -3.67
C ASP A 7 12.54 1.78 -3.51
N ILE A 8 11.89 1.48 -2.38
CA ILE A 8 11.19 0.20 -2.16
C ILE A 8 10.03 0.06 -3.15
N LEU A 9 9.19 1.09 -3.29
CA LEU A 9 8.09 1.09 -4.26
C LEU A 9 8.58 0.86 -5.69
N LEU A 10 9.67 1.53 -6.08
CA LEU A 10 10.23 1.39 -7.43
C LEU A 10 10.79 -0.01 -7.67
N ALA A 11 11.59 -0.52 -6.74
CA ALA A 11 12.19 -1.85 -6.85
C ALA A 11 11.11 -2.93 -6.96
N ALA A 12 10.11 -2.88 -6.08
CA ALA A 12 9.02 -3.85 -6.08
C ALA A 12 8.14 -3.73 -7.34
N LYS A 13 7.87 -2.51 -7.81
CA LYS A 13 7.14 -2.29 -9.07
C LYS A 13 7.88 -2.88 -10.27
N MET A 14 9.20 -2.68 -10.35
CA MET A 14 10.02 -3.24 -11.43
C MET A 14 10.01 -4.78 -11.41
N PHE A 15 10.06 -5.37 -10.22
CA PHE A 15 9.96 -6.82 -10.05
C PHE A 15 8.58 -7.35 -10.43
N LEU A 16 7.50 -6.77 -9.90
CA LEU A 16 6.13 -7.26 -10.10
C LEU A 16 5.64 -7.10 -11.54
N ARG A 17 6.09 -6.08 -12.28
CA ARG A 17 5.76 -5.89 -13.71
C ARG A 17 6.16 -7.05 -14.62
N GLN A 18 7.03 -7.95 -14.15
CA GLN A 18 7.38 -9.18 -14.87
C GLN A 18 6.31 -10.27 -14.76
N HIS A 19 5.41 -10.15 -13.79
CA HIS A 19 4.43 -11.18 -13.43
C HIS A 19 2.98 -10.66 -13.39
N ILE A 20 2.80 -9.35 -13.26
CA ILE A 20 1.50 -8.69 -13.04
C ILE A 20 1.33 -7.57 -14.07
N GLU A 21 0.15 -7.48 -14.67
CA GLU A 21 -0.17 -6.53 -15.73
C GLU A 21 -0.22 -5.08 -15.22
N ILE A 22 -0.85 -4.86 -14.07
CA ILE A 22 -1.05 -3.52 -13.49
C ILE A 22 -0.48 -3.51 -12.09
N VAL A 23 0.45 -2.58 -11.84
CA VAL A 23 1.04 -2.35 -10.51
C VAL A 23 0.87 -0.88 -10.13
N HIS A 24 -0.02 -0.64 -9.17
CA HIS A 24 -0.23 0.66 -8.53
C HIS A 24 0.71 0.79 -7.32
N THR A 25 1.37 1.95 -7.19
CA THR A 25 2.25 2.31 -6.07
C THR A 25 1.81 3.63 -5.48
N GLU A 26 1.60 3.69 -4.16
CA GLU A 26 1.26 4.90 -3.43
C GLU A 26 2.25 5.09 -2.29
N LYS A 27 2.74 6.32 -2.13
CA LYS A 27 3.70 6.69 -1.08
C LYS A 27 3.00 7.23 0.17
N ASN A 28 1.87 7.91 -0.03
CA ASN A 28 1.10 8.51 1.03
C ASN A 28 -0.15 7.67 1.31
N PRO A 29 -0.17 6.89 2.41
CA PRO A 29 -1.32 6.04 2.71
C PRO A 29 -2.61 6.84 2.97
N ALA A 30 -2.53 8.16 3.23
CA ALA A 30 -3.70 9.04 3.33
C ALA A 30 -4.56 9.10 2.05
N ASN A 31 -4.00 8.72 0.90
CA ASN A 31 -4.73 8.64 -0.36
C ASN A 31 -5.51 7.33 -0.52
N LEU A 32 -5.25 6.30 0.31
CA LEU A 32 -5.88 4.98 0.20
C LEU A 32 -7.41 5.04 0.14
N PRO A 33 -8.12 5.82 0.98
CA PRO A 33 -9.58 5.85 0.94
C PRO A 33 -10.14 6.29 -0.42
N ASP A 34 -9.48 7.22 -1.10
CA ASP A 34 -9.93 7.72 -2.39
C ASP A 34 -9.56 6.75 -3.51
N ILE A 35 -8.38 6.11 -3.43
CA ILE A 35 -7.95 5.10 -4.40
C ILE A 35 -8.88 3.88 -4.35
N LEU A 36 -9.15 3.35 -3.15
CA LEU A 36 -9.99 2.17 -2.93
C LEU A 36 -11.46 2.37 -3.34
N LYS A 37 -11.95 3.61 -3.33
CA LYS A 37 -13.31 3.93 -3.82
C LYS A 37 -13.41 3.91 -5.35
N ASN A 38 -12.31 4.20 -6.04
CA ASN A 38 -12.30 4.38 -7.49
C ASN A 38 -11.73 3.17 -8.24
N GLU A 39 -10.95 2.33 -7.56
CA GLU A 39 -10.24 1.18 -8.13
C GLU A 39 -10.49 -0.08 -7.29
N VAL A 40 -10.53 -1.24 -7.95
CA VAL A 40 -10.63 -2.56 -7.30
C VAL A 40 -9.29 -3.25 -7.41
N PHE A 41 -8.81 -3.85 -6.32
CA PHE A 41 -7.50 -4.51 -6.25
C PHE A 41 -7.65 -5.96 -5.83
N ASP A 42 -7.03 -6.89 -6.57
CA ASP A 42 -6.98 -8.31 -6.18
C ASP A 42 -5.99 -8.58 -5.03
N LEU A 43 -4.97 -7.72 -4.90
CA LEU A 43 -3.92 -7.83 -3.88
C LEU A 43 -3.41 -6.45 -3.48
N ILE A 44 -3.34 -6.21 -2.17
CA ILE A 44 -2.72 -5.02 -1.60
C ILE A 44 -1.49 -5.45 -0.78
N LEU A 45 -0.33 -4.89 -1.12
CA LEU A 45 0.87 -4.96 -0.30
C LEU A 45 0.98 -3.66 0.49
N LEU A 46 0.99 -3.77 1.81
CA LEU A 46 0.95 -2.68 2.77
C LEU A 46 2.17 -2.78 3.69
N ASP A 47 3.00 -1.75 3.74
CA ASP A 47 4.05 -1.64 4.77
C ASP A 47 3.40 -1.41 6.15
N MET A 48 3.98 -2.02 7.19
CA MET A 48 3.49 -1.89 8.55
C MET A 48 3.97 -0.60 9.23
N ASN A 49 5.08 0.01 8.77
CA ASN A 49 5.72 1.14 9.42
C ASN A 49 6.07 2.27 8.43
N PHE A 50 5.06 3.05 8.03
CA PHE A 50 5.20 4.19 7.10
C PHE A 50 6.04 5.37 7.59
N SER A 51 6.58 5.27 8.80
CA SER A 51 7.42 6.29 9.39
C SER A 51 8.68 5.61 9.89
N ARG A 52 9.86 6.15 9.54
CA ARG A 52 11.17 5.54 9.90
C ARG A 52 11.40 5.32 11.40
N ASP A 53 10.69 6.04 12.26
CA ASP A 53 10.75 5.90 13.72
C ASP A 53 9.66 4.98 14.30
N ALA A 54 8.73 4.52 13.46
CA ALA A 54 7.67 3.59 13.86
C ALA A 54 8.18 2.15 13.81
N THR A 55 7.99 1.42 14.91
CA THR A 55 8.31 -0.02 15.01
C THR A 55 7.15 -0.84 15.57
N SER A 56 6.06 -0.17 15.96
CA SER A 56 4.91 -0.79 16.61
C SER A 56 3.92 -1.40 15.61
N GLY A 57 4.01 -1.06 14.32
CA GLY A 57 3.06 -1.49 13.30
C GLY A 57 1.67 -0.86 13.40
N GLN A 58 1.45 0.08 14.33
CA GLN A 58 0.11 0.66 14.57
C GLN A 58 -0.43 1.40 13.35
N GLU A 59 0.44 2.08 12.59
CA GLU A 59 0.07 2.76 11.35
C GLU A 59 -0.39 1.76 10.29
N GLY A 60 0.36 0.65 10.12
CA GLY A 60 -0.05 -0.46 9.26
C GLY A 60 -1.42 -1.02 9.63
N PHE A 61 -1.67 -1.30 10.92
CA PHE A 61 -2.97 -1.79 11.36
C PHE A 61 -4.11 -0.79 11.15
N HIS A 62 -3.84 0.50 11.35
CA HIS A 62 -4.81 1.54 11.05
C HIS A 62 -5.25 1.49 9.58
N TRP A 63 -4.29 1.46 8.65
CA TRP A 63 -4.59 1.42 7.22
C TRP A 63 -5.16 0.08 6.76
N LEU A 64 -4.74 -1.03 7.38
CA LEU A 64 -5.35 -2.34 7.14
C LEU A 64 -6.85 -2.32 7.49
N ASN A 65 -7.24 -1.73 8.63
CA ASN A 65 -8.64 -1.60 8.99
C ASN A 65 -9.41 -0.75 7.95
N VAL A 66 -8.83 0.35 7.47
CA VAL A 66 -9.43 1.17 6.42
C VAL A 66 -9.66 0.37 5.13
N ILE A 67 -8.71 -0.48 4.75
CA ILE A 67 -8.83 -1.37 3.59
C ILE A 67 -9.98 -2.37 3.81
N LEU A 68 -10.01 -3.05 4.95
CA LEU A 68 -11.02 -4.05 5.29
C LEU A 68 -12.44 -3.46 5.45
N GLU A 69 -12.56 -2.19 5.81
CA GLU A 69 -13.85 -1.49 5.86
C GLU A 69 -14.46 -1.25 4.47
N GLN A 70 -13.63 -1.15 3.43
CA GLN A 70 -14.08 -0.95 2.05
C GLN A 70 -14.34 -2.27 1.31
N ASP A 71 -13.67 -3.35 1.72
CA ASP A 71 -13.77 -4.68 1.09
C ASP A 71 -13.86 -5.78 2.17
N PRO A 72 -15.08 -6.17 2.60
CA PRO A 72 -15.30 -7.12 3.70
C PRO A 72 -15.02 -8.59 3.36
#